data_AF-A0A7X7KPQ7-F1
#
_entry.id   AF-A0A7X7KPQ7-F1
#
_cell.length_a   1.000
_cell.length_b   1.000
_cell.length_c   1.000
_cell.angle_alpha   90.00
_cell.angle_beta   90.00
_cell.angle_gamma   90.00
#
_symmetry.space_group_name_H-M   'P 1'
#
loop_
_entity.id
_entity.type
_entity.pdbx_description
1 polymer ?
#
loop_
_entity_poly.entity_id
_entity_poly.type
_entity_poly.pdbx_seq_one_letter_code
_entity_poly.pdbx_strand_id
1 'polypeptide(L)'
;MSAGRLQAEHGTIYAAPKDFLGYVGWPSVARLEDGTLVAVASGLRHRHVCPFGRTILCSSADDGRTWTAPRVINDSPIDDRDAGVVALGGRRLLVTWFSSDTRRYYPPEKLEAFLEGLPEEHRAWWRAGMARLSDAARERFEGAWLRLSEDGGGTWGPAVRCPLNAPHGPTRCRDGAL
;
A
#
# COMPACT_ATOMS: atom_id res chain seq x y z
N MET A 1 -36.04 13.49 -12.88
CA MET A 1 -35.65 13.08 -11.52
C MET A 1 -34.43 13.91 -11.14
N SER A 2 -34.52 14.82 -10.17
CA SER A 2 -33.31 15.50 -9.67
C SER A 2 -32.45 14.45 -8.97
N ALA A 3 -31.17 14.38 -9.30
CA ALA A 3 -30.25 13.51 -8.60
C ALA A 3 -30.20 13.96 -7.14
N GLY A 4 -30.70 13.12 -6.23
CA GLY A 4 -30.62 13.38 -4.79
C GLY A 4 -29.16 13.52 -4.38
N ARG A 5 -28.85 14.54 -3.57
CA ARG A 5 -27.50 14.74 -3.04
C ARG A 5 -27.21 13.64 -2.03
N LEU A 6 -26.14 12.88 -2.25
CA LEU A 6 -25.71 11.84 -1.31
C LEU A 6 -25.33 12.50 0.02
N GLN A 7 -25.89 12.03 1.13
CA GLN A 7 -25.43 12.44 2.46
C GLN A 7 -24.15 11.68 2.77
N ALA A 8 -23.04 12.40 2.94
CA ALA A 8 -21.73 11.84 3.24
C ALA A 8 -21.05 12.64 4.34
N GLU A 9 -20.27 11.94 5.17
CA GLU A 9 -19.35 12.53 6.13
C GLU A 9 -17.92 12.41 5.59
N HIS A 10 -17.08 13.40 5.88
CA HIS A 10 -15.67 13.38 5.52
C HIS A 10 -14.83 13.05 6.76
N GLY A 11 -13.87 12.13 6.62
CA GLY A 11 -13.00 11.70 7.70
C GLY A 11 -11.58 11.42 7.22
N THR A 12 -10.65 11.40 8.16
CA THR A 12 -9.24 11.10 7.92
C THR A 12 -8.88 9.77 8.59
N ILE A 13 -8.40 8.80 7.81
CA ILE A 13 -7.94 7.50 8.33
C ILE A 13 -6.54 7.65 8.97
N TYR A 14 -5.62 8.28 8.26
CA TYR A 14 -4.25 8.51 8.70
C TYR A 14 -3.67 9.74 7.99
N ALA A 15 -2.94 10.58 8.74
CA ALA A 15 -2.24 11.74 8.19
C ALA A 15 -0.97 12.00 9.01
N ALA A 16 0.15 12.20 8.32
CA ALA A 16 1.42 12.57 8.92
C ALA A 16 2.13 13.65 8.06
N PRO A 17 1.50 14.82 7.85
CA PRO A 17 1.92 15.79 6.82
C PRO A 17 3.31 16.41 7.03
N LYS A 18 3.88 16.27 8.23
CA LYS A 18 5.22 16.77 8.59
C LYS A 18 6.27 15.65 8.71
N ASP A 19 5.87 14.40 8.56
CA ASP A 19 6.77 13.25 8.66
C ASP A 19 7.45 13.00 7.30
N PHE A 20 8.74 12.68 7.33
CA PHE A 20 9.50 12.29 6.13
C PHE A 20 8.84 11.11 5.41
N LEU A 21 8.23 10.17 6.14
CA LEU A 21 7.48 9.03 5.59
C LEU A 21 5.95 9.28 5.58
N GLY A 22 5.52 10.52 5.55
CA GLY A 22 4.11 10.90 5.68
C GLY A 22 3.26 10.74 4.41
N TYR A 23 3.85 10.48 3.24
CA TYR A 23 3.11 10.31 2.00
C TYR A 23 2.39 8.96 1.99
N VAL A 24 1.10 8.98 1.66
CA VAL A 24 0.25 7.80 1.50
C VAL A 24 -0.57 7.96 0.22
N GLY A 25 -0.62 6.92 -0.60
CA GLY A 25 -1.29 6.95 -1.90
C GLY A 25 -1.96 5.63 -2.26
N TRP A 26 -2.83 5.71 -3.27
CA TRP A 26 -3.52 4.58 -3.90
C TRP A 26 -4.24 3.65 -2.92
N PRO A 27 -5.23 4.19 -2.15
CA PRO A 27 -5.95 3.38 -1.19
C PRO A 27 -6.96 2.44 -1.86
N SER A 28 -7.33 1.39 -1.15
CA SER A 28 -8.48 0.53 -1.43
C SER A 28 -9.15 0.15 -0.12
N VAL A 29 -10.46 -0.14 -0.16
CA VAL A 29 -11.25 -0.45 1.03
C VAL A 29 -12.15 -1.65 0.77
N ALA A 30 -12.26 -2.52 1.77
CA ALA A 30 -13.20 -3.64 1.79
C ALA A 30 -14.03 -3.61 3.08
N ARG A 31 -15.24 -4.16 3.02
CA ARG A 31 -16.09 -4.40 4.19
C ARG A 31 -16.18 -5.91 4.42
N LEU A 32 -15.84 -6.34 5.64
CA LEU A 32 -16.02 -7.72 6.11
C LEU A 32 -17.49 -7.99 6.47
N GLU A 33 -17.87 -9.26 6.60
CA GLU A 33 -19.26 -9.64 6.92
C GLU A 33 -19.71 -9.18 8.31
N ASP A 34 -18.79 -9.03 9.25
CA ASP A 34 -19.06 -8.48 10.59
C ASP A 34 -19.20 -6.94 10.60
N GLY A 35 -19.13 -6.30 9.44
CA GLY A 35 -19.26 -4.86 9.27
C GLY A 35 -17.94 -4.08 9.38
N THR A 36 -16.85 -4.73 9.79
CA THR A 36 -15.52 -4.09 9.88
C THR A 36 -15.07 -3.57 8.51
N LEU A 37 -14.65 -2.31 8.45
CA LEU A 37 -13.97 -1.75 7.28
C LEU A 37 -12.47 -1.99 7.39
N VAL A 38 -11.85 -2.39 6.28
CA VAL A 38 -10.41 -2.55 6.15
C VAL A 38 -9.94 -1.71 4.97
N ALA A 39 -9.06 -0.75 5.24
CA ALA A 39 -8.43 0.09 4.23
C ALA A 39 -6.94 -0.28 4.12
N VAL A 40 -6.48 -0.46 2.89
CA VAL A 40 -5.06 -0.61 2.58
C VAL A 40 -4.59 0.53 1.69
N ALA A 41 -3.32 0.89 1.80
CA ALA A 41 -2.71 1.90 0.95
C ALA A 41 -1.22 1.63 0.81
N SER A 42 -0.60 2.27 -0.19
CA SER A 42 0.85 2.40 -0.18
C SER A 42 1.24 3.58 0.69
N GLY A 43 1.83 3.30 1.84
CA GLY A 43 2.15 4.29 2.87
C GLY A 43 3.60 4.23 3.30
N LEU A 44 3.91 5.04 4.32
CA LEU A 44 5.28 5.21 4.83
C LEU A 44 6.26 5.62 3.71
N ARG A 45 5.81 6.53 2.83
CA ARG A 45 6.57 7.03 1.69
C ARG A 45 7.01 8.47 1.94
N HIS A 46 8.10 8.86 1.27
CA HIS A 46 8.48 10.27 1.19
C HIS A 46 7.85 10.99 -0.01
N ARG A 47 7.65 10.28 -1.13
CA ARG A 47 7.14 10.85 -2.38
C ARG A 47 6.28 9.84 -3.12
N HIS A 48 5.61 10.31 -4.18
CA HIS A 48 4.89 9.49 -5.13
C HIS A 48 5.74 8.28 -5.58
N VAL A 49 6.98 8.49 -6.03
CA VAL A 49 7.93 7.41 -6.31
C VAL A 49 9.10 7.56 -5.35
N CYS A 50 9.45 6.51 -4.60
CA CYS A 50 10.55 6.52 -3.65
C CYS A 50 10.91 5.08 -3.25
N PRO A 51 12.11 4.82 -2.71
CA PRO A 51 12.51 3.46 -2.33
C PRO A 51 11.84 2.93 -1.04
N PHE A 52 10.96 3.70 -0.41
CA PHE A 52 10.48 3.44 0.96
C PHE A 52 9.09 2.82 1.05
N GLY A 53 8.35 2.71 -0.06
CA GLY A 53 6.94 2.34 -0.01
C GLY A 53 6.70 0.99 0.65
N ARG A 54 5.69 0.99 1.52
CA ARG A 54 5.19 -0.17 2.25
C ARG A 54 3.70 -0.27 2.03
N THR A 55 3.14 -1.47 2.16
CA THR A 55 1.69 -1.60 2.26
C THR A 55 1.28 -1.47 3.71
N ILE A 56 0.41 -0.49 3.99
CA ILE A 56 -0.19 -0.27 5.30
C ILE A 56 -1.65 -0.68 5.30
N LEU A 57 -2.15 -1.07 6.47
CA LEU A 57 -3.53 -1.44 6.73
C LEU A 57 -4.07 -0.67 7.94
N CYS A 58 -5.27 -0.12 7.82
CA CYS A 58 -6.06 0.41 8.91
C CYS A 58 -7.44 -0.27 8.93
N SER A 59 -8.03 -0.43 10.11
CA SER A 59 -9.37 -0.99 10.27
C SER A 59 -10.29 -0.09 11.07
N SER A 60 -11.58 -0.16 10.80
CA SER A 60 -12.64 0.51 11.56
C SER A 60 -13.75 -0.47 11.90
N ALA A 61 -14.20 -0.46 13.16
CA ALA A 61 -15.29 -1.30 13.65
C ALA A 61 -16.61 -0.51 13.85
N ASP A 62 -16.61 0.78 13.52
CA ASP A 62 -17.68 1.73 13.82
C ASP A 62 -18.12 2.51 12.57
N ASP A 63 -18.11 1.84 11.41
CA ASP A 63 -18.55 2.35 10.12
C ASP A 63 -17.72 3.54 9.59
N GLY A 64 -16.42 3.55 9.91
CA GLY A 64 -15.46 4.54 9.41
C GLY A 64 -15.34 5.79 10.29
N ARG A 65 -16.00 5.84 11.46
CA ARG A 65 -15.92 6.97 12.39
C ARG A 65 -14.56 7.06 13.06
N THR A 66 -14.00 5.93 13.47
CA THR A 66 -12.65 5.82 14.01
C THR A 66 -11.87 4.71 13.33
N TRP A 67 -10.55 4.87 13.29
CA TRP A 67 -9.63 3.94 12.62
C TRP A 67 -8.47 3.59 13.53
N THR A 68 -7.97 2.36 13.41
CA THR A 68 -6.71 1.97 14.04
C THR A 68 -5.53 2.75 13.45
N ALA A 69 -4.43 2.83 14.22
CA ALA A 69 -3.14 3.23 13.66
C ALA A 69 -2.72 2.31 12.48
N PRO A 70 -1.93 2.80 11.51
CA PRO A 70 -1.52 2.00 10.37
C PRO A 70 -0.59 0.86 10.80
N ARG A 71 -0.90 -0.35 10.36
CA ARG A 71 -0.03 -1.54 10.48
C ARG A 71 0.63 -1.83 9.14
N VAL A 72 1.93 -2.07 9.15
CA VAL A 72 2.66 -2.54 7.95
C VAL A 72 2.34 -4.01 7.72
N ILE A 73 1.87 -4.33 6.52
CA ILE A 73 1.62 -5.72 6.10
C ILE A 73 2.63 -6.19 5.04
N ASN A 74 3.24 -5.26 4.28
CA ASN A 74 4.30 -5.55 3.29
C ASN A 74 5.46 -4.57 3.50
N ASP A 75 6.69 -5.08 3.62
CA ASP A 75 7.93 -4.30 3.77
C ASP A 75 9.10 -4.99 3.03
N SER A 76 9.03 -4.99 1.70
CA SER A 76 10.12 -5.50 0.88
C SER A 76 11.29 -4.50 0.81
N PRO A 77 12.51 -4.93 0.42
CA PRO A 77 13.64 -4.02 0.23
C PRO A 77 13.47 -3.04 -0.95
N ILE A 78 12.44 -3.25 -1.77
CA ILE A 78 12.10 -2.41 -2.92
C ILE A 78 10.75 -1.72 -2.67
N ASP A 79 10.30 -0.90 -3.61
CA ASP A 79 9.12 -0.06 -3.40
C ASP A 79 7.80 -0.87 -3.47
N ASP A 80 7.21 -1.28 -2.33
CA ASP A 80 5.90 -1.93 -2.27
C ASP A 80 4.78 -0.91 -2.54
N ARG A 81 4.15 -1.04 -3.70
CA ARG A 81 3.37 0.00 -4.35
C ARG A 81 1.97 -0.46 -4.74
N ASP A 82 1.05 0.49 -4.63
CA ASP A 82 -0.40 0.40 -4.91
C ASP A 82 -1.05 -0.86 -4.35
N ALA A 83 -1.85 -0.70 -3.31
CA ALA A 83 -2.45 -1.83 -2.61
C ALA A 83 -3.96 -1.93 -2.89
N GLY A 84 -4.40 -3.16 -3.07
CA GLY A 84 -5.79 -3.56 -3.24
C GLY A 84 -6.20 -4.49 -2.11
N VAL A 85 -7.47 -4.44 -1.71
CA VAL A 85 -8.04 -5.35 -0.72
C VAL A 85 -9.44 -5.75 -1.12
N VAL A 86 -9.76 -7.03 -1.02
CA VAL A 86 -11.10 -7.58 -1.25
C VAL A 86 -11.47 -8.56 -0.14
N ALA A 87 -12.73 -8.51 0.28
CA ALA A 87 -13.29 -9.47 1.22
C ALA A 87 -13.75 -10.75 0.50
N LEU A 88 -13.29 -11.90 0.98
CA LEU A 88 -13.59 -13.22 0.40
C LEU A 88 -14.74 -13.96 1.12
N GLY A 89 -15.41 -13.27 2.04
CA GLY A 89 -16.44 -13.83 2.93
C GLY A 89 -15.88 -14.22 4.30
N GLY A 90 -16.76 -14.24 5.30
CA GLY A 90 -16.41 -14.25 6.72
C GLY A 90 -15.43 -13.12 7.06
N ARG A 91 -14.29 -13.50 7.63
CA ARG A 91 -13.17 -12.60 7.97
C ARG A 91 -12.00 -12.71 7.00
N ARG A 92 -12.18 -13.39 5.85
CA ARG A 92 -11.09 -13.64 4.90
C ARG A 92 -10.85 -12.44 4.00
N LEU A 93 -9.59 -12.11 3.79
CA LEU A 93 -9.14 -11.02 2.93
C LEU A 93 -8.12 -11.53 1.91
N LEU A 94 -8.15 -10.94 0.73
CA LEU A 94 -7.05 -10.98 -0.23
C LEU A 94 -6.51 -9.57 -0.40
N VAL A 95 -5.19 -9.43 -0.32
CA VAL A 95 -4.49 -8.19 -0.65
C VAL A 95 -3.61 -8.40 -1.87
N THR A 96 -3.66 -7.45 -2.80
CA THR A 96 -2.78 -7.36 -3.97
C THR A 96 -1.89 -6.13 -3.85
N TRP A 97 -0.70 -6.21 -4.42
CA TRP A 97 0.20 -5.07 -4.62
C TRP A 97 1.17 -5.37 -5.74
N PHE A 98 1.85 -4.35 -6.28
CA PHE A 98 3.07 -4.58 -7.03
C PHE A 98 4.25 -3.96 -6.31
N SER A 99 5.43 -4.28 -6.78
CA SER A 99 6.67 -3.74 -6.25
C SER A 99 7.57 -3.31 -7.39
N SER A 100 8.29 -2.19 -7.20
CA SER A 100 8.98 -1.50 -8.30
C SER A 100 10.44 -1.23 -7.97
N ASP A 101 11.32 -1.51 -8.92
CA ASP A 101 12.70 -1.03 -8.85
C ASP A 101 12.77 0.47 -9.19
N THR A 102 12.92 1.29 -8.15
CA THR A 102 12.92 2.74 -8.30
C THR A 102 14.19 3.30 -8.93
N ARG A 103 15.24 2.48 -9.13
CA ARG A 103 16.44 2.88 -9.88
C ARG A 103 16.11 3.26 -11.32
N ARG A 104 14.98 2.79 -11.87
CA ARG A 104 14.47 3.22 -13.19
C ARG A 104 14.07 4.70 -13.25
N TYR A 105 13.63 5.25 -12.13
CA TYR A 105 13.23 6.66 -11.99
C TYR A 105 14.36 7.54 -11.46
N TYR A 106 15.25 6.94 -10.67
CA TYR A 106 16.42 7.57 -10.07
C TYR A 106 17.70 6.82 -10.44
N PRO A 107 18.08 6.78 -11.74
CA PRO A 107 19.36 6.23 -12.13
C PRO A 107 20.50 7.10 -11.56
N PRO A 108 21.73 6.58 -11.40
CA PRO A 108 22.82 7.27 -10.69
C PRO A 108 23.04 8.72 -11.14
N GLU A 109 22.98 8.99 -12.44
CA GLU A 109 23.16 10.32 -13.03
C GLU A 109 22.04 11.32 -12.67
N LYS A 110 20.83 10.83 -12.34
CA LYS A 110 19.70 11.68 -11.90
C LYS A 110 19.56 11.72 -10.38
N LEU A 111 20.04 10.70 -9.68
CA LEU A 111 19.90 10.60 -8.24
C LEU A 111 20.61 11.78 -7.55
N GLU A 112 21.86 12.06 -7.90
CA GLU A 112 22.64 13.13 -7.25
C GLU A 112 21.98 14.51 -7.40
N ALA A 113 21.59 14.88 -8.62
CA ALA A 113 20.87 16.12 -8.89
C ALA A 113 19.54 16.21 -8.12
N PHE A 114 18.82 15.09 -7.97
CA PHE A 114 17.61 15.02 -7.15
C PHE A 114 17.91 15.23 -5.65
N LEU A 115 19.00 14.64 -5.13
CA LEU A 115 19.40 14.77 -3.73
C LEU A 115 19.85 16.19 -3.39
N GLU A 116 20.51 16.89 -4.31
CA GLU A 116 20.91 18.30 -4.12
C GLU A 116 19.70 19.20 -3.82
N GLY A 117 18.54 18.89 -4.43
CA GLY A 117 17.28 19.59 -4.18
C GLY A 117 16.58 19.24 -2.85
N LEU A 118 17.11 18.30 -2.05
CA LEU A 118 16.56 17.91 -0.76
C LEU A 118 17.33 18.53 0.42
N PRO A 119 16.68 18.72 1.58
CA PRO A 119 17.36 18.97 2.85
C PRO A 119 18.42 17.89 3.14
N GLU A 120 19.54 18.28 3.75
CA GLU A 120 20.68 17.39 4.02
C GLU A 120 20.26 16.11 4.79
N GLU A 121 19.41 16.27 5.81
CA GLU A 121 18.89 15.16 6.61
C GLU A 121 18.11 14.12 5.77
N HIS A 122 17.42 14.57 4.71
CA HIS A 122 16.68 13.67 3.82
C HIS A 122 17.62 12.93 2.86
N ARG A 123 18.77 13.52 2.50
CA ARG A 123 19.72 12.91 1.56
C ARG A 123 20.26 11.58 2.09
N ALA A 124 20.62 11.53 3.38
CA ALA A 124 21.09 10.31 4.03
C ALA A 124 20.04 9.19 3.97
N TRP A 125 18.77 9.51 4.24
CA TRP A 125 17.65 8.57 4.13
C TRP A 125 17.50 8.03 2.71
N TRP A 126 17.56 8.91 1.70
CA TRP A 126 17.46 8.48 0.30
C TRP A 126 18.62 7.60 -0.13
N ARG A 127 19.86 7.92 0.26
CA ARG A 127 21.02 7.05 -0.03
C ARG A 127 20.84 5.68 0.60
N ALA A 128 20.44 5.61 1.88
CA ALA A 128 20.16 4.36 2.56
C ALA A 128 18.99 3.59 1.91
N GLY A 129 17.94 4.29 1.50
CA GLY A 129 16.81 3.73 0.79
C GLY A 129 17.21 3.10 -0.54
N MET A 130 17.96 3.84 -1.36
CA MET A 130 18.46 3.39 -2.65
C MET A 130 19.47 2.25 -2.53
N ALA A 131 20.30 2.23 -1.48
CA ALA A 131 21.28 1.18 -1.23
C ALA A 131 20.64 -0.21 -0.96
N ARG A 132 19.37 -0.27 -0.55
CA ARG A 132 18.63 -1.54 -0.38
C ARG A 132 18.22 -2.17 -1.71
N LEU A 133 18.15 -1.40 -2.80
CA LEU A 133 17.76 -1.87 -4.13
C LEU A 133 18.95 -2.54 -4.84
N SER A 134 19.24 -3.78 -4.47
CA SER A 134 20.21 -4.63 -5.15
C SER A 134 19.58 -5.41 -6.31
N ASP A 135 20.41 -5.95 -7.21
CA ASP A 135 19.91 -6.79 -8.30
C ASP A 135 19.28 -8.09 -7.79
N ALA A 136 19.81 -8.66 -6.70
CA ALA A 136 19.22 -9.80 -6.03
C ALA A 136 17.84 -9.46 -5.42
N ALA A 137 17.70 -8.25 -4.85
CA ALA A 137 16.40 -7.79 -4.35
C ALA A 137 15.41 -7.58 -5.51
N ARG A 138 15.86 -6.98 -6.62
CA ARG A 138 15.03 -6.82 -7.83
C ARG A 138 14.56 -8.17 -8.36
N GLU A 139 15.46 -9.11 -8.58
CA GLU A 139 15.13 -10.44 -9.10
C GLU A 139 14.12 -11.17 -8.21
N ARG A 140 14.28 -11.07 -6.90
CA ARG A 140 13.40 -11.73 -5.93
C ARG A 140 12.04 -11.05 -5.80
N PHE A 141 12.04 -9.73 -5.63
CA PHE A 141 10.88 -8.99 -5.15
C PHE A 141 10.14 -8.25 -6.25
N GLU A 142 10.78 -7.81 -7.34
CA GLU A 142 10.08 -7.02 -8.35
C GLU A 142 8.98 -7.83 -9.03
N GLY A 143 7.77 -7.27 -9.11
CA GLY A 143 6.61 -7.92 -9.73
C GLY A 143 5.28 -7.58 -9.07
N ALA A 144 4.24 -8.31 -9.47
CA ALA A 144 2.92 -8.26 -8.87
C ALA A 144 2.72 -9.42 -7.89
N TRP A 145 1.97 -9.17 -6.82
CA TRP A 145 1.88 -10.06 -5.68
C TRP A 145 0.46 -10.09 -5.11
N LEU A 146 0.13 -11.21 -4.47
CA LEU A 146 -1.04 -11.35 -3.63
C LEU A 146 -0.71 -12.10 -2.34
N ARG A 147 -1.54 -11.94 -1.32
CA ARG A 147 -1.52 -12.78 -0.11
C ARG A 147 -2.90 -12.85 0.54
N LEU A 148 -3.11 -13.87 1.35
CA LEU A 148 -4.39 -14.13 2.03
C LEU A 148 -4.27 -13.89 3.53
N SER A 149 -5.37 -13.47 4.14
CA SER A 149 -5.58 -13.46 5.58
C SER A 149 -6.88 -14.18 5.90
N GLU A 150 -6.86 -14.99 6.95
CA GLU A 150 -8.03 -15.76 7.42
C GLU A 150 -8.72 -15.12 8.64
N ASP A 151 -8.13 -14.08 9.24
CA ASP A 151 -8.52 -13.54 10.55
C ASP A 151 -8.87 -12.04 10.54
N GLY A 152 -9.12 -11.47 9.35
CA GLY A 152 -9.47 -10.06 9.17
C GLY A 152 -8.26 -9.15 9.06
N GLY A 153 -7.12 -9.66 8.59
CA GLY A 153 -5.88 -8.90 8.44
C GLY A 153 -5.03 -8.86 9.70
N GLY A 154 -5.30 -9.74 10.68
CA GLY A 154 -4.46 -9.93 11.87
C GLY A 154 -3.13 -10.60 11.50
N THR A 155 -3.22 -11.70 10.76
CA THR A 155 -2.08 -12.46 10.21
C THR A 155 -2.21 -12.62 8.71
N TRP A 156 -1.08 -12.90 8.05
CA TRP A 156 -1.01 -13.02 6.59
C TRP A 156 -0.21 -14.27 6.20
N GLY A 157 -0.73 -15.01 5.23
CA GLY A 157 -0.02 -16.09 4.57
C GLY A 157 1.14 -15.59 3.70
N PRO A 158 1.87 -16.51 3.04
CA PRO A 158 3.00 -16.16 2.19
C PRO A 158 2.57 -15.28 1.01
N ALA A 159 3.46 -14.41 0.56
CA ALA A 159 3.29 -13.68 -0.68
C ALA A 159 3.41 -14.62 -1.88
N VAL A 160 2.44 -14.56 -2.78
CA VAL A 160 2.39 -15.34 -4.02
C VAL A 160 2.55 -14.40 -5.20
N ARG A 161 3.47 -14.72 -6.11
CA ARG A 161 3.70 -13.94 -7.32
C ARG A 161 2.51 -14.09 -8.27
N CYS A 162 1.95 -12.97 -8.72
CA CYS A 162 0.87 -12.93 -9.69
C CYS A 162 1.45 -12.69 -11.10
N PRO A 163 1.00 -13.42 -12.14
CA PRO A 163 1.45 -13.18 -13.52
C PRO A 163 0.89 -11.87 -14.10
N LEU A 164 -0.16 -11.31 -13.50
CA LEU A 164 -0.82 -10.08 -13.93
C LEU A 164 -0.68 -9.00 -12.85
N ASN A 165 -0.38 -7.77 -13.27
CA ASN A 165 -0.42 -6.62 -12.36
C ASN A 165 -1.85 -6.07 -12.26
N ALA A 166 -2.50 -6.32 -11.13
CA ALA A 166 -3.80 -5.77 -10.76
C ALA A 166 -3.71 -5.18 -9.34
N PRO A 167 -3.13 -3.96 -9.18
CA PRO A 167 -2.77 -3.44 -7.87
C PRO A 167 -3.97 -3.30 -6.93
N HIS A 168 -5.10 -2.81 -7.45
CA HIS A 168 -6.34 -2.62 -6.69
C HIS A 168 -7.18 -3.90 -6.55
N GLY A 169 -6.65 -5.02 -7.02
CA GLY A 169 -7.21 -6.34 -6.81
C GLY A 169 -8.45 -6.66 -7.64
N PRO A 170 -8.91 -7.92 -7.56
CA PRO A 170 -10.14 -8.35 -8.19
C PRO A 170 -11.36 -7.86 -7.42
N THR A 171 -12.54 -8.00 -8.03
CA THR A 171 -13.83 -7.82 -7.35
C THR A 171 -14.52 -9.17 -7.24
N ARG A 172 -15.04 -9.48 -6.05
CA ARG A 172 -15.79 -10.73 -5.85
C ARG A 172 -17.16 -10.66 -6.52
N CYS A 173 -17.39 -11.54 -7.48
CA CYS A 173 -18.66 -11.72 -8.16
C CYS A 173 -19.72 -12.36 -7.25
N ARG A 174 -20.99 -12.28 -7.63
CA ARG A 174 -22.13 -12.82 -6.85
C ARG A 174 -22.04 -14.33 -6.64
N ASP A 175 -21.50 -15.06 -7.61
CA ASP A 175 -21.25 -16.50 -7.56
C ASP A 175 -20.00 -16.87 -6.73
N GLY A 176 -19.26 -15.87 -6.24
CA GLY A 176 -18.06 -16.04 -5.44
C GLY A 176 -16.76 -16.10 -6.25
N ALA A 177 -16.81 -16.00 -7.59
CA ALA A 177 -15.61 -15.86 -8.42
C ALA A 177 -14.89 -14.52 -8.17
N LEU A 178 -13.61 -14.45 -8.56
CA LEU A 178 -12.74 -13.27 -8.49
C LEU A 178 -12.31 -12.81 -9.88
#